data_AF-A0A438FK78-F1
#
_entry.id   AF-A0A438FK78-F1
#
_cell.length_a   1.000
_cell.length_b   1.000
_cell.length_c   1.000
_cell.angle_alpha   90.00
_cell.angle_beta   90.00
_cell.angle_gamma   90.00
#
_symmetry.space_group_name_H-M   'P 1'
#
loop_
_entity.id
_entity.type
_entity.pdbx_description
1 polymer ?
#
loop_
_entity_poly.entity_id
_entity_poly.type
_entity_poly.pdbx_seq_one_letter_code
_entity_poly.pdbx_strand_id
1 'polypeptide(L)'
;MKAIQAICQPTDYKDACVNSLTSKAGNTTDPKDLVQAAFASAMEHLSAAAKNSTLLQELNKDPRASQALQNCEDLVNYAIDDLKKSFNQVGDFDYSKMDNIIADIKIWLSAVITYQETCLDGFENTTGDAGEKMRQILKTSMELSSNGLAIVGEVSSILSNLQLANLNRRLLSDDPADPDNHIDDEFPYWSHSEGRKLLQANVPSSNLT
;
A
#
# COMPACT_ATOMS: atom_id res chain seq x y z
N MET A 1 10.90 9.92 17.62
CA MET A 1 11.04 10.89 16.50
C MET A 1 12.01 10.45 15.41
N LYS A 2 13.28 10.10 15.69
CA LYS A 2 14.23 9.72 14.61
C LYS A 2 13.76 8.56 13.72
N ALA A 3 13.16 7.52 14.31
CA ALA A 3 12.63 6.39 13.54
C ALA A 3 11.46 6.78 12.61
N ILE A 4 10.51 7.59 13.11
CA ILE A 4 9.42 8.16 12.30
C ILE A 4 9.99 8.98 11.14
N GLN A 5 10.97 9.84 11.41
CA GLN A 5 11.59 10.66 10.37
C GLN A 5 12.26 9.80 9.29
N ALA A 6 12.94 8.72 9.68
CA ALA A 6 13.57 7.78 8.74
C ALA A 6 12.55 7.05 7.86
N ILE A 7 11.45 6.56 8.45
CA ILE A 7 10.36 5.90 7.73
C ILE A 7 9.67 6.87 6.76
N CYS A 8 9.48 8.13 7.15
CA CYS A 8 8.82 9.14 6.32
C CYS A 8 9.75 9.82 5.30
N GLN A 9 11.08 9.58 5.33
CA GLN A 9 12.01 10.19 4.37
C GLN A 9 11.65 9.96 2.89
N PRO A 10 11.36 8.72 2.44
CA PRO A 10 11.12 8.45 1.03
C PRO A 10 9.73 8.89 0.54
N THR A 11 8.88 9.42 1.41
CA THR A 11 7.49 9.69 1.05
C THR A 11 7.30 11.10 0.48
N ASP A 12 6.33 11.24 -0.42
CA ASP A 12 5.98 12.54 -1.01
C ASP A 12 5.23 13.42 0.01
N TYR A 13 4.33 12.82 0.81
CA TYR A 13 3.53 13.52 1.82
C TYR A 13 4.15 13.39 3.22
N LYS A 14 5.35 13.94 3.41
CA LYS A 14 6.15 13.81 4.63
C LYS A 14 5.40 14.26 5.89
N ASP A 15 4.74 15.41 5.83
CA ASP A 15 4.01 15.95 6.99
C ASP A 15 2.84 15.05 7.38
N ALA A 16 2.08 14.53 6.41
CA ALA A 16 1.02 13.57 6.66
C ALA A 16 1.57 12.27 7.30
N CYS A 17 2.71 11.78 6.82
CA CYS A 17 3.38 10.60 7.39
C CYS A 17 3.83 10.84 8.84
N VAL A 18 4.54 11.95 9.10
CA VAL A 18 5.06 12.24 10.44
C VAL A 18 3.92 12.50 11.42
N ASN A 19 2.90 13.25 11.03
CA ASN A 19 1.78 13.58 11.91
C ASN A 19 0.95 12.35 12.26
N SER A 20 0.63 11.50 11.28
CA SER A 20 -0.12 10.25 11.50
C SER A 20 0.65 9.27 12.37
N LEU A 21 1.94 9.08 12.14
CA LEU A 21 2.75 8.18 12.97
C LEU A 21 2.97 8.73 14.38
N THR A 22 3.15 10.05 14.53
CA THR A 22 3.32 10.65 15.85
C THR A 22 2.05 10.50 16.71
N SER A 23 0.87 10.59 16.11
CA SER A 23 -0.39 10.39 16.83
C SER A 23 -0.69 8.91 17.11
N LYS A 24 -0.31 8.00 16.19
CA LYS A 24 -0.73 6.59 16.25
C LYS A 24 0.27 5.65 16.90
N ALA A 25 1.58 5.90 16.75
CA ALA A 25 2.63 4.95 17.14
C ALA A 25 3.04 5.05 18.63
N GLY A 26 2.56 6.05 19.36
CA GLY A 26 2.97 6.28 20.75
C GLY A 26 4.48 6.49 20.86
N ASN A 27 5.13 5.77 21.78
CA ASN A 27 6.58 5.89 22.03
C ASN A 27 7.42 4.81 21.35
N THR A 28 6.83 3.96 20.51
CA THR A 28 7.59 2.88 19.86
C THR A 28 8.60 3.45 18.87
N THR A 29 9.73 2.76 18.77
CA THR A 29 10.75 2.98 17.73
C THR A 29 10.94 1.72 16.89
N ASP A 30 10.16 0.67 17.16
CA ASP A 30 10.24 -0.58 16.43
C ASP A 30 9.70 -0.39 15.00
N PRO A 31 10.44 -0.78 13.95
CA PRO A 31 10.03 -0.57 12.57
C PRO A 31 8.71 -1.27 12.22
N LYS A 32 8.48 -2.48 12.76
CA LYS A 32 7.27 -3.25 12.50
C LYS A 32 6.06 -2.57 13.14
N ASP A 33 6.18 -2.16 14.40
CA ASP A 33 5.11 -1.41 15.09
C ASP A 33 4.79 -0.09 14.37
N LEU A 34 5.81 0.61 13.87
CA LEU A 34 5.63 1.86 13.14
C LEU A 34 4.90 1.65 11.81
N VAL A 35 5.23 0.59 11.06
CA VAL A 35 4.52 0.23 9.83
C VAL A 35 3.08 -0.19 10.13
N GLN A 36 2.85 -0.98 11.20
CA GLN A 36 1.48 -1.31 11.64
C GLN A 36 0.69 -0.06 12.06
N ALA A 37 1.32 0.90 12.73
CA ALA A 37 0.71 2.18 13.07
C ALA A 37 0.33 2.99 11.82
N ALA A 38 1.15 2.96 10.76
CA ALA A 38 0.81 3.60 9.49
C ALA A 38 -0.48 3.01 8.89
N PHE A 39 -0.58 1.68 8.78
CA PHE A 39 -1.79 1.02 8.28
C PHE A 39 -3.01 1.29 9.17
N ALA A 40 -2.84 1.25 10.50
CA ALA A 40 -3.90 1.57 11.43
C ALA A 40 -4.39 3.02 11.29
N SER A 41 -3.49 3.97 11.02
CA SER A 41 -3.86 5.36 10.74
C SER A 41 -4.61 5.49 9.43
N ALA A 42 -4.15 4.84 8.35
CA ALA A 42 -4.83 4.87 7.06
C ALA A 42 -6.27 4.32 7.14
N MET A 43 -6.45 3.18 7.83
CA MET A 43 -7.78 2.59 8.07
C MET A 43 -8.68 3.53 8.89
N GLU A 44 -8.13 4.23 9.89
CA GLU A 44 -8.89 5.19 10.69
C GLU A 44 -9.39 6.36 9.85
N HIS A 45 -8.54 6.93 8.99
CA HIS A 45 -8.93 8.03 8.10
C HIS A 45 -9.95 7.58 7.05
N LEU A 46 -9.84 6.38 6.49
CA LEU A 46 -10.86 5.81 5.59
C LEU A 46 -12.19 5.58 6.32
N SER A 47 -12.13 5.02 7.54
CA SER A 47 -13.34 4.82 8.35
C SER A 47 -14.01 6.14 8.71
N ALA A 48 -13.22 7.19 8.96
CA ALA A 48 -13.74 8.53 9.21
C ALA A 48 -14.37 9.14 7.95
N ALA A 49 -13.79 8.90 6.77
CA ALA A 49 -14.36 9.32 5.49
C ALA A 49 -15.71 8.66 5.18
N ALA A 50 -15.89 7.39 5.57
CA ALA A 50 -17.15 6.66 5.43
C ALA A 50 -18.20 6.99 6.52
N LYS A 51 -17.83 7.73 7.58
CA LYS A 51 -18.79 8.07 8.63
C LYS A 51 -19.76 9.13 8.13
N ASN A 52 -21.06 8.85 8.32
CA ASN A 52 -22.15 9.77 8.05
C ASN A 52 -21.91 11.14 8.73
N SER A 53 -21.52 12.13 7.93
CA SER A 53 -21.25 13.50 8.34
C SER A 53 -22.28 14.45 7.72
N THR A 54 -22.41 15.67 8.24
CA THR A 54 -23.28 16.69 7.64
C THR A 54 -22.97 16.90 6.16
N LEU A 55 -21.70 16.84 5.79
CA LEU A 55 -21.25 16.93 4.40
C LEU A 55 -21.78 15.79 3.55
N LEU A 56 -21.68 14.54 4.02
CA LEU A 56 -22.24 13.38 3.31
C LEU A 56 -23.76 13.45 3.20
N GLN A 57 -24.45 13.94 4.24
CA GLN A 57 -25.90 14.13 4.21
C GLN A 57 -26.33 15.17 3.17
N GLU A 58 -25.54 16.20 2.96
CA GLU A 58 -25.78 17.19 1.90
C GLU A 58 -25.58 16.59 0.51
N LEU A 59 -24.49 15.84 0.31
CA LEU A 59 -24.21 15.12 -0.94
C LEU A 59 -25.35 14.15 -1.29
N ASN A 60 -25.92 13.49 -0.28
CA ASN A 60 -26.99 12.52 -0.45
C ASN A 60 -28.34 13.12 -0.91
N LYS A 61 -28.47 14.46 -0.98
CA LYS A 61 -29.69 15.13 -1.48
C LYS A 61 -29.76 15.16 -3.01
N ASP A 62 -28.62 15.08 -3.69
CA ASP A 62 -28.58 14.97 -5.15
C ASP A 62 -28.59 13.48 -5.55
N PRO A 63 -29.52 13.02 -6.41
CA PRO A 63 -29.64 11.60 -6.75
C PRO A 63 -28.36 11.00 -7.36
N ARG A 64 -27.61 11.77 -8.15
CA ARG A 64 -26.38 11.29 -8.78
C ARG A 64 -25.24 11.20 -7.77
N ALA A 65 -25.08 12.21 -6.92
CA ALA A 65 -24.10 12.19 -5.84
C ALA A 65 -24.43 11.15 -4.76
N SER A 66 -25.71 10.87 -4.52
CA SER A 66 -26.16 9.78 -3.64
C SER A 66 -25.70 8.41 -4.15
N GLN A 67 -25.89 8.13 -5.44
CA GLN A 67 -25.40 6.88 -6.04
C GLN A 67 -23.86 6.79 -6.02
N ALA A 68 -23.18 7.90 -6.34
CA ALA A 68 -21.72 7.98 -6.26
C ALA A 68 -21.21 7.72 -4.84
N LEU A 69 -21.90 8.26 -3.83
CA LEU A 69 -21.57 8.06 -2.42
C LEU A 69 -21.73 6.60 -2.00
N GLN A 70 -22.80 5.92 -2.39
CA GLN A 70 -22.99 4.49 -2.08
C GLN A 70 -21.86 3.64 -2.68
N ASN A 71 -21.50 3.87 -3.95
CA ASN A 71 -20.38 3.18 -4.57
C ASN A 71 -19.05 3.49 -3.85
N CYS A 72 -18.87 4.74 -3.41
CA CYS A 72 -17.68 5.13 -2.66
C CYS A 72 -17.59 4.42 -1.31
N GLU A 73 -18.71 4.23 -0.59
CA GLU A 73 -18.74 3.49 0.67
C GLU A 73 -18.25 2.05 0.49
N ASP A 74 -18.70 1.36 -0.57
CA ASP A 74 -18.23 0.01 -0.90
C ASP A 74 -16.73 -0.03 -1.20
N LEU A 75 -16.24 0.92 -2.03
CA LEU A 75 -14.83 1.04 -2.38
C LEU A 75 -13.95 1.34 -1.16
N VAL A 76 -14.41 2.20 -0.25
CA VAL A 76 -13.71 2.50 1.01
C VAL A 76 -13.66 1.27 1.90
N ASN A 77 -14.71 0.45 1.95
CA ASN A 77 -14.70 -0.81 2.71
C ASN A 77 -13.68 -1.81 2.13
N TYR A 78 -13.61 -1.96 0.80
CA TYR A 78 -12.57 -2.78 0.17
C TYR A 78 -11.16 -2.28 0.46
N ALA A 79 -10.96 -0.96 0.45
CA ALA A 79 -9.69 -0.37 0.84
C ALA A 79 -9.31 -0.69 2.30
N ILE A 80 -10.27 -0.62 3.23
CA ILE A 80 -10.03 -0.98 4.63
C ILE A 80 -9.67 -2.47 4.77
N ASP A 81 -10.34 -3.36 4.05
CA ASP A 81 -10.04 -4.79 4.08
C ASP A 81 -8.62 -5.11 3.57
N ASP A 82 -8.18 -4.47 2.50
CA ASP A 82 -6.84 -4.64 1.95
C ASP A 82 -5.75 -4.02 2.83
N LEU A 83 -6.02 -2.88 3.49
CA LEU A 83 -5.13 -2.35 4.53
C LEU A 83 -5.06 -3.28 5.74
N LYS A 84 -6.15 -3.93 6.11
CA LYS A 84 -6.18 -4.89 7.21
C LYS A 84 -5.37 -6.16 6.88
N LYS A 85 -5.44 -6.65 5.65
CA LYS A 85 -4.55 -7.72 5.16
C LYS A 85 -3.09 -7.31 5.28
N SER A 86 -2.76 -6.10 4.81
CA SER A 86 -1.41 -5.52 4.92
C SER A 86 -0.93 -5.43 6.38
N PHE A 87 -1.78 -4.93 7.27
CA PHE A 87 -1.50 -4.84 8.70
C PHE A 87 -1.19 -6.21 9.34
N ASN A 88 -2.00 -7.23 9.02
CA ASN A 88 -1.83 -8.58 9.55
C ASN A 88 -0.55 -9.23 8.99
N GLN A 89 -0.26 -9.05 7.71
CA GLN A 89 0.94 -9.58 7.06
C GLN A 89 2.23 -9.04 7.70
N VAL A 90 2.23 -7.77 8.10
CA VAL A 90 3.33 -7.18 8.88
C VAL A 90 3.35 -7.72 10.32
N GLY A 91 2.18 -7.97 10.91
CA GLY A 91 2.04 -8.59 12.23
C GLY A 91 2.65 -9.99 12.31
N ASP A 92 2.50 -10.80 11.26
CA ASP A 92 3.00 -12.18 11.16
C ASP A 92 4.36 -12.27 10.45
N PHE A 93 5.12 -11.16 10.44
CA PHE A 93 6.34 -11.03 9.67
C PHE A 93 7.37 -12.14 9.94
N ASP A 94 7.78 -12.79 8.86
CA ASP A 94 8.82 -13.80 8.78
C ASP A 94 9.86 -13.35 7.74
N TYR A 95 11.10 -13.14 8.18
CA TYR A 95 12.20 -12.69 7.32
C TYR A 95 12.40 -13.60 6.10
N SER A 96 12.14 -14.91 6.22
CA SER A 96 12.27 -15.86 5.10
C SER A 96 11.24 -15.64 3.98
N LYS A 97 10.17 -14.87 4.25
CA LYS A 97 9.09 -14.54 3.32
C LYS A 97 9.02 -13.06 2.99
N MET A 98 10.05 -12.29 3.37
CA MET A 98 10.04 -10.83 3.28
C MET A 98 9.67 -10.33 1.88
N ASP A 99 10.25 -10.90 0.82
CA ASP A 99 9.98 -10.46 -0.55
C ASP A 99 8.51 -10.69 -0.96
N ASN A 100 7.94 -11.84 -0.60
CA ASN A 100 6.54 -12.14 -0.86
C ASN A 100 5.61 -11.22 -0.05
N ILE A 101 5.94 -10.98 1.22
CA ILE A 101 5.20 -10.04 2.08
C ILE A 101 5.20 -8.63 1.47
N ILE A 102 6.35 -8.14 1.02
CA ILE A 102 6.49 -6.83 0.38
C ILE A 102 5.67 -6.77 -0.91
N ALA A 103 5.74 -7.82 -1.74
CA ALA A 103 4.98 -7.89 -2.99
C ALA A 103 3.47 -7.85 -2.73
N ASP A 104 2.95 -8.66 -1.81
CA ASP A 104 1.53 -8.69 -1.45
C ASP A 104 1.06 -7.33 -0.92
N ILE A 105 1.83 -6.70 -0.03
CA ILE A 105 1.51 -5.39 0.51
C ILE A 105 1.50 -4.31 -0.58
N LYS A 106 2.43 -4.35 -1.55
CA LYS A 106 2.43 -3.43 -2.70
C LYS A 106 1.16 -3.60 -3.54
N ILE A 107 0.71 -4.84 -3.75
CA ILE A 107 -0.52 -5.14 -4.50
C ILE A 107 -1.72 -4.54 -3.76
N TRP A 108 -1.87 -4.82 -2.47
CA TRP A 108 -3.00 -4.31 -1.67
C TRP A 108 -3.00 -2.78 -1.56
N LEU A 109 -1.84 -2.15 -1.37
CA LEU A 109 -1.75 -0.69 -1.35
C LEU A 109 -2.06 -0.05 -2.71
N SER A 110 -1.64 -0.68 -3.81
CA SER A 110 -1.99 -0.21 -5.15
C SER A 110 -3.51 -0.32 -5.39
N ALA A 111 -4.14 -1.39 -4.90
CA ALA A 111 -5.59 -1.57 -4.95
C ALA A 111 -6.32 -0.49 -4.12
N VAL A 112 -5.86 -0.23 -2.89
CA VAL A 112 -6.39 0.85 -2.03
C VAL A 112 -6.39 2.21 -2.74
N ILE A 113 -5.27 2.58 -3.36
CA ILE A 113 -5.16 3.83 -4.14
C ILE A 113 -6.17 3.83 -5.29
N THR A 114 -6.26 2.71 -6.01
CA THR A 114 -7.23 2.55 -7.12
C THR A 114 -8.67 2.70 -6.65
N TYR A 115 -9.03 2.15 -5.49
CA TYR A 115 -10.38 2.28 -4.92
C TYR A 115 -10.69 3.73 -4.54
N GLN A 116 -9.72 4.45 -3.98
CA GLN A 116 -9.88 5.87 -3.64
C GLN A 116 -10.09 6.73 -4.90
N GLU A 117 -9.29 6.54 -5.95
CA GLU A 117 -9.48 7.25 -7.21
C GLU A 117 -10.81 6.87 -7.88
N THR A 118 -11.16 5.57 -7.93
CA THR A 118 -12.43 5.11 -8.48
C THR A 118 -13.64 5.71 -7.75
N CYS A 119 -13.54 5.90 -6.43
CA CYS A 119 -14.58 6.60 -5.68
C CYS A 119 -14.74 8.03 -6.21
N LEU A 120 -13.63 8.76 -6.41
CA LEU A 120 -13.66 10.14 -6.92
C LEU A 120 -14.19 10.21 -8.35
N ASP A 121 -13.83 9.25 -9.20
CA ASP A 121 -14.35 9.13 -10.57
C ASP A 121 -15.87 8.97 -10.57
N GLY A 122 -16.43 8.31 -9.55
CA GLY A 122 -17.88 8.19 -9.35
C GLY A 122 -18.61 9.54 -9.22
N PHE A 123 -17.90 10.59 -8.79
CA PHE A 123 -18.44 11.95 -8.67
C PHE A 123 -18.24 12.79 -9.95
N GLU A 124 -17.62 12.25 -11.00
CA GLU A 124 -17.51 12.97 -12.26
C GLU A 124 -18.89 13.31 -12.84
N ASN A 125 -19.03 14.57 -13.28
CA ASN A 125 -20.28 15.13 -13.81
C ASN A 125 -21.44 15.16 -12.81
N THR A 126 -21.17 15.07 -11.51
CA THR A 126 -22.12 15.54 -10.49
C THR A 126 -22.30 17.05 -10.58
N THR A 127 -23.45 17.56 -10.14
CA THR A 127 -23.68 19.01 -10.12
C THR A 127 -23.02 19.63 -8.89
N GLY A 128 -22.52 20.86 -9.02
CA GLY A 128 -21.93 21.60 -7.90
C GLY A 128 -20.52 21.14 -7.53
N ASP A 129 -20.23 21.10 -6.23
CA ASP A 129 -18.90 20.88 -5.65
C ASP A 129 -18.74 19.49 -4.99
N ALA A 130 -19.62 18.55 -5.33
CA ALA A 130 -19.68 17.23 -4.70
C ALA A 130 -18.37 16.43 -4.79
N GLY A 131 -17.79 16.34 -6.00
CA GLY A 131 -16.51 15.65 -6.21
C GLY A 131 -15.35 16.30 -5.46
N GLU A 132 -15.31 17.64 -5.39
CA GLU A 132 -14.26 18.35 -4.65
C GLU A 132 -14.40 18.12 -3.13
N LYS A 133 -15.63 18.15 -2.61
CA LYS A 133 -15.91 17.81 -1.21
C LYS A 133 -15.48 16.39 -0.87
N MET A 134 -15.77 15.42 -1.75
CA MET A 134 -15.32 14.04 -1.55
C MET A 134 -13.80 13.91 -1.61
N ARG A 135 -13.14 14.61 -2.55
CA ARG A 135 -11.68 14.69 -2.60
C ARG A 135 -11.08 15.21 -1.31
N GLN A 136 -11.66 16.26 -0.72
CA GLN A 136 -11.18 16.78 0.58
C GLN A 136 -11.40 15.78 1.73
N ILE A 137 -12.50 15.03 1.71
CA ILE A 137 -12.76 13.97 2.70
C ILE A 137 -11.69 12.86 2.61
N LEU A 138 -11.35 12.41 1.40
CA LEU A 138 -10.40 11.32 1.18
C LEU A 138 -8.93 11.76 1.19
N LYS A 139 -8.65 13.07 1.11
CA LYS A 139 -7.30 13.60 0.93
C LYS A 139 -6.26 12.95 1.84
N THR A 140 -6.49 12.97 3.16
CA THR A 140 -5.51 12.41 4.10
C THR A 140 -5.36 10.90 3.94
N SER A 141 -6.44 10.16 3.67
CA SER A 141 -6.28 8.72 3.45
C SER A 141 -5.52 8.42 2.16
N MET A 142 -5.70 9.20 1.10
CA MET A 142 -4.94 9.05 -0.15
C MET A 142 -3.45 9.34 0.03
N GLU A 143 -3.13 10.42 0.76
CA GLU A 143 -1.75 10.76 1.12
C GLU A 143 -1.10 9.62 1.93
N LEU A 144 -1.83 9.03 2.89
CA LEU A 144 -1.32 7.92 3.69
C LEU A 144 -1.16 6.62 2.88
N SER A 145 -2.08 6.31 1.96
CA SER A 145 -1.95 5.16 1.06
C SER A 145 -0.71 5.28 0.17
N SER A 146 -0.52 6.47 -0.43
CA SER A 146 0.67 6.78 -1.24
C SER A 146 1.96 6.69 -0.42
N ASN A 147 1.98 7.28 0.77
CA ASN A 147 3.11 7.15 1.70
C ASN A 147 3.40 5.70 2.06
N GLY A 148 2.37 4.89 2.34
CA GLY A 148 2.51 3.47 2.63
C GLY A 148 3.19 2.72 1.49
N LEU A 149 2.80 3.00 0.24
CA LEU A 149 3.40 2.36 -0.94
C LEU A 149 4.88 2.76 -1.09
N ALA A 150 5.21 4.03 -0.88
CA ALA A 150 6.59 4.52 -0.89
C ALA A 150 7.45 3.86 0.21
N ILE A 151 6.92 3.76 1.44
CA ILE A 151 7.61 3.11 2.57
C ILE A 151 7.93 1.66 2.25
N VAL A 152 6.96 0.91 1.72
CA VAL A 152 7.12 -0.51 1.37
C VAL A 152 8.04 -0.67 0.15
N GLY A 153 8.03 0.29 -0.78
CA GLY A 153 8.96 0.38 -1.90
C GLY A 153 10.42 0.49 -1.46
N GLU A 154 10.67 1.27 -0.41
CA GLU A 154 12.00 1.61 0.09
C GLU A 154 12.39 0.86 1.37
N VAL A 155 11.66 -0.20 1.74
CA VAL A 155 11.81 -0.86 3.04
C VAL A 155 13.24 -1.36 3.30
N SER A 156 13.93 -1.88 2.29
CA SER A 156 15.33 -2.32 2.43
C SER A 156 16.28 -1.16 2.74
N SER A 157 16.06 0.00 2.12
CA SER A 157 16.82 1.24 2.38
C SER A 157 16.52 1.78 3.78
N ILE A 158 15.24 1.79 4.19
CA ILE A 158 14.80 2.20 5.52
C ILE A 158 15.43 1.31 6.59
N LEU A 159 15.36 -0.01 6.44
CA LEU A 159 15.95 -0.96 7.39
C LEU A 159 17.46 -0.77 7.50
N SER A 160 18.15 -0.54 6.38
CA SER A 160 19.59 -0.23 6.37
C SER A 160 19.89 1.07 7.11
N ASN A 161 19.11 2.13 6.91
CA ASN A 161 19.27 3.41 7.62
C ASN A 161 18.98 3.30 9.12
N LEU A 162 17.98 2.50 9.51
CA LEU A 162 17.66 2.23 10.91
C LEU A 162 18.72 1.34 11.57
N GLN A 163 19.29 0.38 10.83
CA GLN A 163 20.45 -0.39 11.26
C GLN A 163 21.66 0.53 11.42
N LEU A 164 21.97 1.41 10.48
CA LEU A 164 23.03 2.42 10.60
C LEU A 164 22.84 3.34 11.81
N ALA A 165 21.60 3.72 12.12
CA ALA A 165 21.27 4.43 13.35
C ALA A 165 21.47 3.58 14.63
N ASN A 166 21.34 2.25 14.52
CA ASN A 166 21.58 1.27 15.57
C ASN A 166 23.01 0.68 15.59
N LEU A 167 23.86 0.99 14.59
CA LEU A 167 25.20 0.41 14.39
C LEU A 167 26.28 0.97 15.34
N ASN A 168 25.88 1.42 16.52
CA ASN A 168 26.67 1.19 17.73
C ASN A 168 26.75 -0.32 18.09
N ARG A 169 26.22 -1.24 17.28
CA ARG A 169 26.36 -2.70 17.49
C ARG A 169 26.46 -3.50 16.18
N ARG A 170 27.72 -3.75 15.77
CA ARG A 170 28.28 -4.81 14.89
C ARG A 170 27.64 -5.08 13.51
N LEU A 171 28.45 -4.85 12.47
CA LEU A 171 28.32 -5.34 11.09
C LEU A 171 28.22 -6.88 11.03
N LEU A 172 27.34 -7.38 10.17
CA LEU A 172 27.37 -8.73 9.60
C LEU A 172 28.20 -8.72 8.31
N SER A 173 29.10 -9.69 8.19
CA SER A 173 30.00 -9.90 7.07
C SER A 173 29.25 -10.45 5.84
N ASP A 174 29.67 -10.02 4.65
CA ASP A 174 29.21 -10.56 3.37
C ASP A 174 29.61 -12.04 3.22
N ASP A 175 28.66 -12.89 2.83
CA ASP A 175 28.93 -14.24 2.32
C ASP A 175 29.16 -14.18 0.79
N PRO A 176 30.04 -15.03 0.22
CA PRO A 176 30.42 -14.94 -1.18
C PRO A 176 29.31 -15.48 -2.11
N ALA A 177 29.15 -14.83 -3.26
CA ALA A 177 28.25 -15.23 -4.33
C ALA A 177 28.50 -16.66 -4.82
N ASP A 178 27.42 -17.42 -4.95
CA ASP A 178 27.36 -18.76 -5.54
C ASP A 178 27.63 -18.68 -7.06
N PRO A 179 28.64 -19.39 -7.61
CA PRO A 179 29.03 -19.27 -9.02
C PRO A 179 28.03 -19.87 -10.02
N ASP A 180 27.00 -20.59 -9.57
CA ASP A 180 26.17 -21.42 -10.46
C ASP A 180 24.87 -20.76 -10.94
N ASN A 181 24.67 -19.47 -10.65
CA ASN A 181 23.47 -18.75 -11.09
C ASN A 181 23.65 -18.20 -12.52
N HIS A 182 23.63 -19.10 -13.50
CA HIS A 182 23.46 -18.76 -14.91
C HIS A 182 22.07 -18.14 -15.10
N ILE A 183 22.02 -16.80 -15.24
CA ILE A 183 20.86 -16.08 -15.72
C ILE A 183 20.79 -16.35 -17.23
N ASP A 184 19.95 -17.30 -17.63
CA ASP A 184 19.52 -17.38 -19.01
C ASP A 184 18.66 -16.13 -19.29
N ASP A 185 19.21 -15.19 -20.07
CA ASP A 185 18.64 -13.88 -20.48
C ASP A 185 17.29 -13.96 -21.22
N GLU A 186 16.65 -15.13 -21.28
CA GLU A 186 15.49 -15.37 -22.12
C GLU A 186 14.15 -15.13 -21.39
N PHE A 187 14.12 -15.04 -20.05
CA PHE A 187 12.87 -14.80 -19.32
C PHE A 187 12.99 -13.85 -18.11
N PRO A 188 12.03 -12.92 -17.92
CA PRO A 188 12.01 -12.02 -16.76
C PRO A 188 11.90 -12.76 -15.41
N TYR A 189 12.45 -12.14 -14.36
CA TYR A 189 12.47 -12.67 -12.99
C TYR A 189 11.08 -12.93 -12.37
N TRP A 190 10.03 -12.27 -12.87
CA TRP A 190 8.65 -12.45 -12.41
C TRP A 190 7.98 -13.69 -13.03
N SER A 191 8.63 -14.40 -13.97
CA SER A 191 8.09 -15.64 -14.54
C SER A 191 8.40 -16.85 -13.66
N HIS A 192 7.36 -17.39 -13.00
CA HIS A 192 7.47 -18.65 -12.27
C HIS A 192 7.75 -19.83 -13.21
N SER A 193 8.48 -20.83 -12.72
CA SER A 193 8.94 -21.99 -13.49
C SER A 193 7.82 -22.80 -14.17
N GLU A 194 6.62 -22.81 -13.59
CA GLU A 194 5.46 -23.51 -14.15
C GLU A 194 4.85 -22.76 -15.35
N GLY A 195 4.80 -21.42 -15.29
CA GLY A 195 4.38 -20.60 -16.42
C GLY A 195 5.34 -20.74 -17.61
N ARG A 196 6.64 -20.90 -17.34
CA ARG A 196 7.66 -21.15 -18.38
C ARG A 196 7.42 -22.47 -19.13
N LYS A 197 7.01 -23.53 -18.42
CA LYS A 197 6.69 -24.83 -19.03
C LYS A 197 5.47 -24.78 -19.95
N LEU A 198 4.47 -23.95 -19.61
CA LEU A 198 3.28 -23.75 -20.43
C LEU A 198 3.59 -22.98 -21.72
N LEU A 199 4.51 -22.01 -21.66
CA LEU A 199 4.91 -21.21 -22.82
C LEU A 199 5.84 -21.95 -23.79
N GLN A 200 6.54 -22.97 -23.31
CA GLN A 200 7.41 -23.84 -24.11
C GLN A 200 6.70 -25.11 -24.63
N ALA A 201 5.42 -25.29 -24.29
CA ALA A 201 4.65 -26.42 -24.78
C ALA A 201 4.31 -26.22 -26.27
N ASN A 202 4.93 -27.03 -27.12
CA ASN A 202 4.66 -27.05 -28.56
C ASN A 202 3.20 -27.48 -28.80
N VAL A 203 2.36 -26.62 -29.37
CA VAL A 203 0.99 -26.97 -29.78
C VAL A 203 1.09 -27.93 -30.97
N PRO A 204 0.53 -29.15 -30.91
CA PRO A 204 0.47 -30.01 -32.09
C PRO A 204 -0.46 -29.36 -33.12
N SER A 205 0.06 -29.11 -34.32
CA SER A 205 -0.76 -28.71 -35.47
C SER A 205 -1.76 -29.83 -35.77
N SER A 206 -3.03 -29.60 -35.44
CA SER A 206 -4.12 -30.47 -35.86
C SER A 206 -4.27 -30.40 -37.37
N ASN A 207 -3.82 -31.46 -38.06
CA ASN A 207 -4.13 -31.68 -39.47
C ASN A 207 -5.63 -31.95 -39.61
N LEU A 208 -6.37 -30.93 -40.04
CA LEU A 208 -7.72 -31.10 -40.57
C LEU A 208 -7.60 -31.80 -41.93
N THR A 209 -8.18 -32.99 -42.03
CA THR A 209 -8.50 -33.65 -43.30
C THR A 209 -10.01 -33.66 -43.47
#